data_AF-A0A9N9RWP6-F1
#
_entry.id   AF-A0A9N9RWP6-F1
#
_cell.length_a   1.000
_cell.length_b   1.000
_cell.length_c   1.000
_cell.angle_alpha   90.00
_cell.angle_beta   90.00
_cell.angle_gamma   90.00
#
_symmetry.space_group_name_H-M   'P 1'
#
loop_
_entity.id
_entity.type
_entity.pdbx_description
1 polymer ?
#
loop_
_entity_poly.entity_id
_entity_poly.type
_entity_poly.pdbx_seq_one_letter_code
_entity_poly.pdbx_strand_id
1 'polypeptide(L)'
;MRSIAYYFLEFIFITSCLSCDLESVEDTSGCDFDSLLLVNPQTGFTVADENCGLEVDKRTFEDQPYVFYPNARDDLKYTLIMVDQDDPFTEDDNDFLQWMVINISGTSLKYGVGEFYGETLVAYISPDPAEDTCTHRYTIYIFEQIFSPLTFPELPDLRSEFKINDFIENVVPKGAFCGPVASIQFQSRF
;
A
#
# COMPACT_ATOMS: atom_id res chain seq x y z
N MET A 1 -24.02 60.16 -22.74
CA MET A 1 -24.27 58.73 -22.97
C MET A 1 -22.95 57.99 -22.81
N ARG A 2 -22.75 57.30 -21.68
CA ARG A 2 -21.52 56.54 -21.41
C ARG A 2 -21.74 55.08 -21.80
N SER A 3 -20.86 54.57 -22.67
CA SER A 3 -20.87 53.20 -23.18
C SER A 3 -20.41 52.23 -22.09
N ILE A 4 -21.13 51.12 -21.89
CA ILE A 4 -20.79 50.04 -20.96
C ILE A 4 -20.14 48.93 -21.77
N ALA A 5 -18.86 48.65 -21.51
CA ALA A 5 -18.14 47.51 -22.07
C ALA A 5 -18.43 46.27 -21.23
N TYR A 6 -18.97 45.22 -21.86
CA TYR A 6 -19.16 43.91 -21.26
C TYR A 6 -17.86 43.11 -21.44
N TYR A 7 -17.18 42.81 -20.34
CA TYR A 7 -16.08 41.86 -20.32
C TYR A 7 -16.64 40.46 -20.12
N PHE A 8 -16.48 39.60 -21.12
CA PHE A 8 -16.79 38.18 -21.06
C PHE A 8 -15.65 37.50 -20.29
N LEU A 9 -15.95 37.00 -19.09
CA LEU A 9 -15.03 36.16 -18.31
C LEU A 9 -15.08 34.75 -18.90
N GLU A 10 -14.09 34.39 -19.71
CA GLU A 10 -13.86 32.99 -20.06
C GLU A 10 -13.29 32.28 -18.83
N PHE A 11 -14.12 31.45 -18.20
CA PHE A 11 -13.67 30.46 -17.23
C PHE A 11 -12.92 29.36 -17.99
N ILE A 12 -11.60 29.49 -18.05
CA ILE A 12 -10.72 28.38 -18.41
C ILE A 12 -10.86 27.36 -17.28
N PHE A 13 -11.65 26.31 -17.51
CA PHE A 13 -11.57 25.10 -16.70
C PHE A 13 -10.20 24.49 -16.98
N ILE A 14 -9.23 24.81 -16.12
CA ILE A 14 -8.00 24.04 -16.03
C ILE A 14 -8.46 22.68 -15.48
N THR A 15 -8.74 21.72 -16.37
CA THR A 15 -8.63 20.32 -16.01
C THR A 15 -7.16 20.13 -15.65
N SER A 16 -6.84 20.26 -14.35
CA SER A 16 -5.66 19.60 -13.84
C SER A 16 -5.86 18.14 -14.20
N CYS A 17 -5.01 17.64 -15.09
CA CYS A 17 -4.78 16.21 -15.11
C CYS A 17 -4.49 15.86 -13.65
N LEU A 18 -5.26 14.95 -13.04
CA LEU A 18 -4.85 14.35 -11.77
C LEU A 18 -3.56 13.58 -12.08
N SER A 19 -2.42 14.27 -12.14
CA SER A 19 -1.13 13.62 -12.01
C SER A 19 -0.97 13.41 -10.52
N CYS A 20 -1.13 12.18 -10.09
CA CYS A 20 -0.67 11.78 -8.78
C CYS A 20 0.83 11.52 -8.85
N ASP A 21 1.50 11.73 -7.72
CA ASP A 21 2.91 11.43 -7.60
C ASP A 21 3.07 9.96 -7.18
N LEU A 22 4.05 9.30 -7.81
CA LEU A 22 4.55 7.99 -7.39
C LEU A 22 5.80 8.26 -6.56
N GLU A 23 5.79 7.84 -5.30
CA GLU A 23 6.91 7.99 -4.40
C GLU A 23 7.65 6.65 -4.30
N SER A 24 8.97 6.68 -4.45
CA SER A 24 9.82 5.52 -4.17
C SER A 24 9.74 5.18 -2.69
N VAL A 25 9.75 3.89 -2.36
CA VAL A 25 9.69 3.41 -0.97
C VAL A 25 11.03 2.94 -0.41
N GLU A 26 12.09 2.91 -1.22
CA GLU A 26 13.43 2.38 -0.86
C GLU A 26 14.05 3.09 0.36
N ASP A 27 13.84 4.40 0.51
CA ASP A 27 14.43 5.21 1.57
C ASP A 27 13.39 5.72 2.61
N THR A 28 12.17 5.16 2.61
CA THR A 28 11.08 5.60 3.49
C THR A 28 10.80 4.58 4.59
N SER A 29 10.46 5.07 5.78
CA SER A 29 9.85 4.22 6.80
C SER A 29 8.40 3.93 6.42
N GLY A 30 7.91 2.72 6.69
CA GLY A 30 6.48 2.40 6.62
C GLY A 30 5.60 3.15 7.63
N CYS A 31 6.14 4.15 8.32
CA CYS A 31 5.45 5.07 9.22
C CYS A 31 5.45 6.52 8.70
N ASP A 32 5.99 6.78 7.50
CA ASP A 32 6.13 8.14 6.95
C ASP A 32 4.88 8.64 6.18
N PHE A 33 3.92 7.75 5.91
CA PHE A 33 2.70 8.03 5.14
C PHE A 33 1.45 8.10 6.05
N ASP A 34 0.28 8.43 5.48
CA ASP A 34 -0.99 8.31 6.23
C ASP A 34 -1.11 6.92 6.85
N SER A 35 -1.51 6.87 8.12
CA SER A 35 -1.49 5.62 8.85
C SER A 35 -2.69 4.71 8.55
N LEU A 36 -2.42 3.42 8.44
CA LEU A 36 -3.45 2.38 8.42
C LEU A 36 -3.76 1.90 9.85
N LEU A 37 -4.92 1.26 10.03
CA LEU A 37 -5.20 0.48 11.23
C LEU A 37 -5.15 -1.01 10.89
N LEU A 38 -4.26 -1.73 11.54
CA LEU A 38 -4.19 -3.19 11.53
C LEU A 38 -4.90 -3.73 12.76
N VAL A 39 -5.71 -4.77 12.56
CA VAL A 39 -6.39 -5.48 13.64
C VAL A 39 -6.15 -6.97 13.48
N ASN A 40 -5.59 -7.60 14.51
CA ASN A 40 -5.55 -9.06 14.60
C ASN A 40 -6.99 -9.58 14.79
N PRO A 41 -7.50 -10.45 13.89
CA PRO A 41 -8.89 -10.90 13.92
C PRO A 41 -9.23 -11.78 15.14
N GLN A 42 -8.24 -12.47 15.72
CA GLN A 42 -8.42 -13.38 16.86
C GLN A 42 -8.39 -12.65 18.20
N THR A 43 -7.48 -11.68 18.35
CA THR A 43 -7.19 -11.03 19.64
C THR A 43 -7.74 -9.62 19.74
N GLY A 44 -8.02 -8.97 18.60
CA GLY A 44 -8.33 -7.55 18.53
C GLY A 44 -7.13 -6.64 18.81
N PHE A 45 -5.90 -7.19 18.89
CA PHE A 45 -4.68 -6.41 19.00
C PHE A 45 -4.51 -5.50 17.77
N THR A 46 -4.00 -4.28 17.97
CA THR A 46 -3.93 -3.28 16.91
C THR A 46 -2.54 -2.67 16.74
N VAL A 47 -2.19 -2.43 15.47
CA VAL A 47 -1.09 -1.52 15.09
C VAL A 47 -1.72 -0.36 14.31
N ALA A 48 -1.48 0.86 14.77
CA ALA A 48 -2.04 2.11 14.30
C ALA A 48 -0.96 3.21 14.38
N ASP A 49 -1.32 4.44 14.06
CA ASP A 49 -0.41 5.60 14.04
C ASP A 49 0.43 5.73 15.32
N GLU A 50 -0.21 5.67 16.49
CA GLU A 50 0.45 5.84 17.79
C GLU A 50 1.49 4.77 18.14
N ASN A 51 1.46 3.61 17.48
CA ASN A 51 2.38 2.49 17.71
C ASN A 51 2.92 1.90 16.40
N CYS A 52 3.02 2.72 15.35
CA CYS A 52 3.68 2.31 14.12
C CYS A 52 5.14 1.92 14.40
N GLY A 53 5.59 0.83 13.80
CA GLY A 53 6.92 0.25 14.00
C GLY A 53 7.07 -0.55 15.30
N LEU A 54 5.99 -0.81 16.03
CA LEU A 54 6.01 -1.62 17.25
C LEU A 54 6.54 -3.04 16.98
N GLU A 55 7.48 -3.50 17.82
CA GLU A 55 7.90 -4.90 17.86
C GLU A 55 6.80 -5.76 18.50
N VAL A 56 6.37 -6.79 17.78
CA VAL A 56 5.34 -7.74 18.19
C VAL A 56 5.89 -9.17 18.15
N ASP A 57 5.24 -10.07 18.89
CA ASP A 57 5.54 -11.51 18.79
C ASP A 57 5.18 -11.99 17.37
N LYS A 58 5.99 -12.86 16.75
CA LYS A 58 5.75 -13.32 15.37
C LYS A 58 4.39 -13.98 15.16
N ARG A 59 3.77 -14.50 16.23
CA ARG A 59 2.42 -15.10 16.19
C ARG A 59 1.30 -14.05 16.20
N THR A 60 1.62 -12.78 16.47
CA THR A 60 0.64 -11.68 16.55
C THR A 60 -0.08 -11.48 15.23
N PHE A 61 0.57 -11.76 14.11
CA PHE A 61 -0.05 -11.79 12.79
C PHE A 61 0.23 -13.15 12.13
N GLU A 62 0.04 -14.24 12.86
CA GLU A 62 0.05 -15.59 12.25
C GLU A 62 -1.13 -15.73 11.28
N ASP A 63 -2.30 -15.25 11.71
CA ASP A 63 -3.44 -15.03 10.84
C ASP A 63 -3.35 -13.64 10.19
N GLN A 64 -3.86 -13.55 8.97
CA GLN A 64 -3.97 -12.30 8.22
C GLN A 64 -4.69 -11.21 9.04
N PRO A 65 -4.14 -9.99 9.13
CA PRO A 65 -4.82 -8.88 9.79
C PRO A 65 -5.98 -8.34 8.96
N TYR A 66 -6.95 -7.74 9.64
CA TYR A 66 -7.82 -6.77 8.97
C TYR A 66 -7.08 -5.45 8.80
N VAL A 67 -7.12 -4.90 7.59
CA VAL A 67 -6.49 -3.62 7.24
C VAL A 67 -7.56 -2.59 6.97
N PHE A 68 -7.48 -1.45 7.65
CA PHE A 68 -8.40 -0.34 7.49
C PHE A 68 -7.65 0.90 7.02
N TYR A 69 -8.22 1.60 6.05
CA TYR A 69 -7.79 2.95 5.67
C TYR A 69 -9.00 3.90 5.71
N PRO A 70 -9.28 4.55 6.85
CA PRO A 70 -10.45 5.42 7.01
C PRO A 70 -10.52 6.58 6.00
N ASN A 71 -9.36 7.05 5.51
CA ASN A 71 -9.27 8.14 4.53
C ASN A 71 -9.46 7.67 3.08
N ALA A 72 -9.66 6.37 2.83
CA ALA A 72 -9.88 5.85 1.47
C ALA A 72 -11.06 6.53 0.78
N ARG A 73 -10.97 6.74 -0.52
CA ARG A 73 -12.01 7.36 -1.32
C ARG A 73 -12.95 6.32 -1.91
N ASP A 74 -14.25 6.53 -1.74
CA ASP A 74 -15.27 5.54 -2.15
C ASP A 74 -15.34 5.34 -3.67
N ASP A 75 -14.92 6.34 -4.45
CA ASP A 75 -14.91 6.33 -5.91
C ASP A 75 -13.64 5.69 -6.51
N LEU A 76 -12.66 5.32 -5.69
CA LEU A 76 -11.40 4.75 -6.12
C LEU A 76 -11.26 3.26 -5.79
N LYS A 77 -10.31 2.63 -6.47
CA LYS A 77 -9.78 1.32 -6.10
C LYS A 77 -8.37 1.45 -5.56
N TYR A 78 -7.95 0.43 -4.83
CA TYR A 78 -6.68 0.39 -4.12
C TYR A 78 -5.96 -0.93 -4.34
N THR A 79 -4.64 -0.87 -4.29
CA THR A 79 -3.76 -2.04 -4.18
C THR A 79 -3.09 -2.04 -2.81
N LEU A 80 -3.12 -3.19 -2.16
CA LEU A 80 -2.37 -3.48 -0.95
C LEU A 80 -1.16 -4.34 -1.29
N ILE A 81 0.00 -3.93 -0.79
CA ILE A 81 1.25 -4.70 -0.88
C ILE A 81 1.86 -4.80 0.51
N MET A 82 2.16 -6.00 0.98
CA MET A 82 2.93 -6.24 2.20
C MET A 82 4.28 -6.85 1.85
N VAL A 83 5.34 -6.29 2.42
CA VAL A 83 6.72 -6.74 2.22
C VAL A 83 7.46 -6.93 3.54
N ASP A 84 8.42 -7.85 3.54
CA ASP A 84 9.52 -7.90 4.50
C ASP A 84 10.78 -7.35 3.82
N GLN A 85 11.31 -6.24 4.33
CA GLN A 85 12.45 -5.54 3.74
C GLN A 85 13.80 -5.99 4.32
N ASP A 86 13.78 -6.90 5.30
CA ASP A 86 14.97 -7.32 6.05
C ASP A 86 15.20 -8.84 5.96
N ASP A 87 14.51 -9.53 5.04
CA ASP A 87 14.69 -10.96 4.83
C ASP A 87 16.10 -11.25 4.27
N PRO A 88 16.95 -12.03 4.97
CA PRO A 88 18.34 -12.23 4.57
C PRO A 88 18.52 -13.14 3.34
N PHE A 89 17.43 -13.73 2.84
CA PHE A 89 17.40 -14.56 1.65
C PHE A 89 17.02 -13.76 0.39
N THR A 90 16.84 -12.44 0.52
CA THR A 90 16.69 -11.52 -0.61
C THR A 90 18.05 -10.92 -1.00
N GLU A 91 18.19 -10.46 -2.25
CA GLU A 91 19.34 -9.64 -2.65
C GLU A 91 19.18 -8.22 -2.08
N ASP A 92 20.26 -7.43 -2.00
CA ASP A 92 20.32 -6.13 -1.28
C ASP A 92 19.22 -5.11 -1.67
N ASP A 93 18.58 -5.25 -2.83
CA ASP A 93 17.50 -4.37 -3.34
C ASP A 93 16.14 -5.08 -3.48
N ASN A 94 16.01 -6.31 -3.00
CA ASN A 94 14.79 -7.12 -3.11
C ASN A 94 14.02 -7.12 -1.79
N ASP A 95 12.71 -7.03 -1.92
CA ASP A 95 11.75 -7.25 -0.85
C ASP A 95 11.26 -8.70 -0.88
N PHE A 96 10.96 -9.28 0.28
CA PHE A 96 10.18 -10.52 0.31
C PHE A 96 8.69 -10.18 0.27
N LEU A 97 8.02 -10.51 -0.83
CA LEU A 97 6.59 -10.23 -1.01
C LEU A 97 5.72 -11.13 -0.12
N GLN A 98 5.13 -10.56 0.92
CA GLN A 98 4.27 -11.27 1.88
C GLN A 98 2.83 -11.41 1.40
N TRP A 99 2.26 -10.34 0.84
CA TRP A 99 0.84 -10.30 0.49
C TRP A 99 0.57 -9.24 -0.58
N MET A 100 -0.28 -9.55 -1.56
CA MET A 100 -0.71 -8.59 -2.58
C MET A 100 -2.17 -8.80 -2.97
N VAL A 101 -2.97 -7.73 -2.85
CA VAL A 101 -4.36 -7.67 -3.30
C VAL A 101 -4.57 -6.40 -4.10
N ILE A 102 -5.06 -6.56 -5.32
CA ILE A 102 -5.38 -5.44 -6.22
C ILE A 102 -6.89 -5.22 -6.28
N ASN A 103 -7.31 -4.11 -6.87
CA ASN A 103 -8.71 -3.81 -7.15
C ASN A 103 -9.62 -3.77 -5.92
N ILE A 104 -9.08 -3.44 -4.74
CA ILE A 104 -9.84 -3.27 -3.50
C ILE A 104 -10.72 -2.03 -3.62
N SER A 105 -12.02 -2.13 -3.37
CA SER A 105 -12.88 -0.94 -3.39
C SER A 105 -12.57 -0.04 -2.18
N GLY A 106 -12.48 1.28 -2.38
CA GLY A 106 -12.21 2.20 -1.27
C GLY A 106 -13.24 2.13 -0.14
N THR A 107 -14.51 1.87 -0.48
CA THR A 107 -15.56 1.61 0.52
C THR A 107 -15.23 0.38 1.37
N SER A 108 -14.81 -0.74 0.76
CA SER A 108 -14.38 -1.92 1.53
C SER A 108 -13.18 -1.58 2.42
N LEU A 109 -12.19 -0.86 1.88
CA LEU A 109 -10.96 -0.51 2.59
C LEU A 109 -11.21 0.38 3.82
N LYS A 110 -12.20 1.28 3.78
CA LYS A 110 -12.65 2.04 4.95
C LYS A 110 -13.16 1.16 6.09
N TYR A 111 -13.89 0.10 5.74
CA TYR A 111 -14.58 -0.78 6.70
C TYR A 111 -13.79 -2.03 7.07
N GLY A 112 -12.56 -2.15 6.58
CA GLY A 112 -11.67 -3.26 6.89
C GLY A 112 -11.67 -4.32 5.81
N VAL A 113 -10.47 -4.72 5.39
CA VAL A 113 -10.26 -5.77 4.38
C VAL A 113 -9.34 -6.86 4.89
N GLY A 114 -9.66 -8.09 4.50
CA GLY A 114 -8.75 -9.25 4.50
C GLY A 114 -8.60 -9.78 3.06
N GLU A 115 -8.34 -11.07 2.90
CA GLU A 115 -7.99 -11.70 1.61
C GLU A 115 -9.08 -11.56 0.53
N PHE A 116 -10.36 -11.53 0.91
CA PHE A 116 -11.47 -11.66 -0.05
C PHE A 116 -12.05 -10.33 -0.56
N TYR A 117 -11.34 -9.21 -0.40
CA TYR A 117 -11.85 -7.87 -0.69
C TYR A 117 -11.25 -7.20 -1.94
N GLY A 118 -10.92 -8.00 -2.94
CA GLY A 118 -10.33 -7.56 -4.21
C GLY A 118 -9.97 -8.77 -5.06
N GLU A 119 -8.90 -8.66 -5.82
CA GLU A 119 -8.28 -9.77 -6.53
C GLU A 119 -6.90 -10.04 -5.89
N THR A 120 -6.77 -11.21 -5.26
CA THR A 120 -5.52 -11.63 -4.62
C THR A 120 -4.55 -12.15 -5.68
N LEU A 121 -3.47 -11.40 -5.92
CA LEU A 121 -2.38 -11.87 -6.78
C LEU A 121 -1.39 -12.74 -6.01
N VAL A 122 -1.16 -12.39 -4.74
CA VAL A 122 -0.26 -13.13 -3.85
C VAL A 122 -0.93 -13.31 -2.51
N ALA A 123 -1.23 -14.55 -2.14
CA ALA A 123 -1.85 -14.89 -0.87
C ALA A 123 -0.96 -14.50 0.33
N TYR A 124 -1.60 -14.19 1.44
CA TYR A 124 -0.92 -13.83 2.68
C TYR A 124 -0.04 -14.99 3.19
N ILE A 125 1.15 -14.66 3.68
CA ILE A 125 1.99 -15.54 4.48
C ILE A 125 2.41 -14.80 5.76
N SER A 126 2.40 -15.51 6.88
CA SER A 126 2.72 -14.96 8.18
C SER A 126 4.18 -14.50 8.26
N PRO A 127 4.50 -13.48 9.09
CA PRO A 127 5.86 -13.22 9.53
C PRO A 127 6.51 -14.49 10.10
N ASP A 128 7.68 -14.88 9.59
CA ASP A 128 8.49 -15.96 10.15
C ASP A 128 9.98 -15.60 10.05
N PRO A 129 10.43 -14.55 10.77
CA PRO A 129 11.84 -14.22 10.83
C PRO A 129 12.63 -15.42 11.38
N ALA A 130 13.73 -15.77 10.71
CA ALA A 130 14.51 -16.95 11.05
C ALA A 130 15.29 -16.78 12.36
N GLU A 131 15.69 -17.89 12.99
CA GLU A 131 16.59 -17.85 14.15
C GLU A 131 17.90 -17.11 13.78
N ASP A 132 18.42 -16.34 14.72
CA ASP A 132 19.69 -15.60 14.60
C ASP A 132 19.74 -14.54 13.49
N THR A 133 18.59 -14.08 12.96
CA THR A 133 18.51 -12.89 12.09
C THR A 133 18.29 -11.61 12.91
N CYS A 134 18.34 -10.46 12.23
CA CYS A 134 18.00 -9.17 12.85
C CYS A 134 16.49 -9.08 13.14
N THR A 135 16.04 -7.92 13.63
CA THR A 135 14.60 -7.62 13.67
C THR A 135 14.14 -7.25 12.27
N HIS A 136 13.07 -7.90 11.79
CA HIS A 136 12.52 -7.67 10.46
C HIS A 136 11.39 -6.64 10.50
N ARG A 137 11.34 -5.77 9.49
CA ARG A 137 10.29 -4.78 9.26
C ARG A 137 9.29 -5.33 8.25
N TYR A 138 8.05 -5.47 8.71
CA TYR A 138 6.92 -5.81 7.86
C TYR A 138 6.13 -4.53 7.60
N THR A 139 6.10 -4.10 6.33
CA THR A 139 5.40 -2.89 5.92
C THR A 139 4.24 -3.23 5.01
N ILE A 140 3.06 -2.67 5.30
CA ILE A 140 1.90 -2.71 4.40
C ILE A 140 1.75 -1.34 3.76
N TYR A 141 1.75 -1.29 2.44
CA TYR A 141 1.54 -0.11 1.62
C TYR A 141 0.19 -0.15 0.92
N ILE A 142 -0.46 1.01 0.80
CA ILE A 142 -1.67 1.21 0.02
C ILE A 142 -1.39 2.18 -1.12
N PHE A 143 -1.76 1.77 -2.34
CA PHE A 143 -1.64 2.56 -3.56
C PHE A 143 -3.02 2.83 -4.17
N GLU A 144 -3.22 4.04 -4.70
CA GLU A 144 -4.43 4.41 -5.40
C GLU A 144 -4.41 4.00 -6.87
N GLN A 145 -5.55 3.50 -7.36
CA GLN A 145 -5.80 3.20 -8.76
C GLN A 145 -6.73 4.26 -9.37
N ILE A 146 -6.17 5.29 -10.00
CA ILE A 146 -6.91 6.46 -10.49
C ILE A 146 -7.68 6.17 -11.78
N PHE A 147 -7.15 5.30 -12.63
CA PHE A 147 -7.80 4.89 -13.87
C PHE A 147 -7.97 3.37 -13.93
N SER A 148 -8.98 2.91 -14.66
CA SER A 148 -9.25 1.49 -14.88
C SER A 148 -9.62 1.27 -16.35
N PRO A 149 -9.22 0.14 -16.97
CA PRO A 149 -8.44 -0.95 -16.38
C PRO A 149 -6.96 -0.60 -16.21
N LEU A 150 -6.34 -1.17 -15.17
CA LEU A 150 -4.88 -1.21 -15.02
C LEU A 150 -4.36 -2.55 -15.54
N THR A 151 -3.16 -2.51 -16.11
CA THR A 151 -2.36 -3.70 -16.37
C THR A 151 -1.20 -3.71 -15.37
N PHE A 152 -1.15 -4.75 -14.55
CA PHE A 152 -0.07 -4.96 -13.58
C PHE A 152 1.09 -5.74 -14.24
N PRO A 153 2.34 -5.48 -13.85
CA PRO A 153 3.48 -6.29 -14.27
C PRO A 153 3.31 -7.77 -13.90
N GLU A 154 4.00 -8.64 -14.63
CA GLU A 154 4.16 -10.03 -14.20
C GLU A 154 4.93 -10.06 -12.87
N LEU A 155 4.46 -10.90 -11.95
CA LEU A 155 5.15 -11.12 -10.68
C LEU A 155 6.29 -12.13 -10.88
N PRO A 156 7.38 -12.01 -10.12
CA PRO A 156 8.45 -13.01 -10.15
C PRO A 156 7.94 -14.38 -9.68
N ASP A 157 8.65 -15.44 -10.08
CA ASP A 157 8.35 -16.82 -9.65
C ASP A 157 8.56 -16.99 -8.15
N LEU A 158 9.53 -16.26 -7.58
CA LEU A 158 9.87 -16.30 -6.16
C LEU A 158 9.53 -14.97 -5.46
N ARG A 159 8.98 -15.08 -4.25
CA ARG A 159 8.66 -13.91 -3.40
C ARG A 159 9.88 -13.09 -3.02
N SER A 160 11.05 -13.73 -2.90
CA SER A 160 12.34 -13.11 -2.57
C SER A 160 13.00 -12.36 -3.73
N GLU A 161 12.41 -12.41 -4.92
CA GLU A 161 12.85 -11.69 -6.11
C GLU A 161 11.97 -10.46 -6.39
N PHE A 162 11.05 -10.14 -5.49
CA PHE A 162 10.15 -9.00 -5.67
C PHE A 162 10.87 -7.68 -5.43
N LYS A 163 10.58 -6.71 -6.28
CA LYS A 163 11.06 -5.34 -6.17
C LYS A 163 9.86 -4.42 -6.25
N ILE A 164 9.47 -3.84 -5.12
CA ILE A 164 8.25 -3.04 -5.08
C ILE A 164 8.33 -1.83 -6.01
N ASN A 165 9.48 -1.14 -6.09
CA ASN A 165 9.68 0.01 -6.97
C ASN A 165 9.52 -0.36 -8.45
N ASP A 166 10.14 -1.46 -8.88
CA ASP A 166 9.98 -1.96 -10.25
C ASP A 166 8.50 -2.32 -10.54
N PHE A 167 7.80 -2.92 -9.58
CA PHE A 167 6.38 -3.24 -9.75
C PHE A 167 5.53 -1.99 -9.91
N ILE A 168 5.63 -1.03 -9.00
CA ILE A 168 4.78 0.17 -8.99
C ILE A 168 5.07 1.07 -10.19
N GLU A 169 6.34 1.18 -10.62
CA GLU A 169 6.69 1.96 -11.79
C GLU A 169 6.11 1.35 -13.05
N ASN A 170 6.07 0.02 -13.18
CA ASN A 170 5.67 -0.64 -14.42
C ASN A 170 4.17 -0.90 -14.57
N VAL A 171 3.33 -0.39 -13.66
CA VAL A 171 1.87 -0.40 -13.84
C VAL A 171 1.46 0.52 -15.00
N VAL A 172 0.55 0.03 -15.85
CA VAL A 172 0.09 0.73 -17.06
C VAL A 172 -1.41 1.05 -16.97
N PRO A 173 -1.87 2.24 -17.40
CA PRO A 173 -1.07 3.33 -17.97
C PRO A 173 -0.29 4.12 -16.90
N LYS A 174 0.84 4.70 -17.31
CA LYS A 174 1.66 5.54 -16.42
C LYS A 174 0.81 6.69 -15.85
N GLY A 175 0.98 6.96 -14.56
CA GLY A 175 0.20 7.98 -13.83
C GLY A 175 -1.20 7.52 -13.40
N ALA A 176 -1.55 6.24 -13.60
CA ALA A 176 -2.81 5.66 -13.11
C ALA A 176 -2.69 4.91 -11.79
N PHE A 177 -1.47 4.75 -11.28
CA PHE A 177 -1.13 4.06 -10.06
C PHE A 177 -0.28 5.00 -9.19
N CYS A 178 -0.72 5.24 -7.96
CA CYS A 178 -0.25 6.38 -7.17
C CYS A 178 0.07 5.98 -5.74
N GLY A 179 0.99 6.72 -5.12
CA GLY A 179 1.33 6.55 -3.72
C GLY A 179 2.76 6.02 -3.50
N PRO A 180 3.02 5.41 -2.33
CA PRO A 180 2.03 5.00 -1.32
C PRO A 180 1.21 6.18 -0.78
N VAL A 181 -0.11 6.01 -0.71
CA VAL A 181 -0.98 7.03 -0.11
C VAL A 181 -1.18 6.81 1.39
N ALA A 182 -0.90 5.59 1.86
CA ALA A 182 -0.95 5.21 3.25
C ALA A 182 -0.07 3.99 3.50
N SER A 183 0.44 3.85 4.70
CA SER A 183 1.22 2.69 5.11
C SER A 183 1.18 2.45 6.61
N ILE A 184 1.66 1.30 7.03
CA ILE A 184 1.90 0.96 8.43
C ILE A 184 3.02 -0.07 8.50
N GLN A 185 3.78 -0.02 9.58
CA GLN A 185 4.87 -0.95 9.82
C GLN A 185 4.71 -1.61 11.20
N PHE A 186 5.11 -2.87 11.30
CA PHE A 186 5.44 -3.50 12.58
C PHE A 186 6.75 -4.25 12.45
N GLN A 187 7.33 -4.61 13.59
CA GLN A 187 8.59 -5.34 13.65
C GLN A 187 8.39 -6.71 14.29
N SER A 188 9.16 -7.70 13.87
CA SER A 188 9.18 -9.01 14.51
C SER A 188 10.55 -9.64 14.45
N ARG A 189 10.82 -10.54 15.40
CA ARG A 189 12.02 -11.38 15.45
C ARG A 189 11.64 -12.79 15.91
N PHE A 190 12.58 -13.74 15.84
CA PHE A 190 12.36 -15.11 16.27
C PHE A 190 12.00 -15.25 17.76
#